data_AF-A0A3A4ACG1-F1
#
_entry.id   AF-A0A3A4ACG1-F1
#
_cell.length_a   1.000
_cell.length_b   1.000
_cell.length_c   1.000
_cell.angle_alpha   90.00
_cell.angle_beta   90.00
_cell.angle_gamma   90.00
#
_symmetry.space_group_name_H-M   'P 1'
#
loop_
_entity.id
_entity.type
_entity.pdbx_description
1 polymer ?
#
loop_
_entity_poly.entity_id
_entity_poly.type
_entity_poly.pdbx_seq_one_letter_code
_entity_poly.pdbx_strand_id
1 'polypeptide(L)'
;MRRYRFGPAAAALAGAYTTAVLVTAAIALATSDTTALACLAFGAPGWHYVRFTGAMPLETVFLVMGELGRAWAAWYAFRGPPAGGTPQSPSLPVRLLRWSLYAKAAVIVLQPAIHTLDELLGGVWWLDDDFWEVADRLLFTVLFFLVLAPRMRRLRVAMLVVGLTDTALAGAIEWLPRDVLLASLAAVPLSWFFVFTWGIWAILLLMAQRRDLRWSRGTVWLGGTALALPLLHWPLGFWTDLPGLLTMYLASFLAPANLLLAVWAVRSARELAGVRDTPSAPRRWARAPRGVVVGLVVLVPLIALPAADLPPDSRAVRESCGGGRALPFGDTPPAERERAFVCEAVDSSGSPPLMGEHLSDRAVLAYGRALCDVSHLPERDPRVQRLLREARGAPGDDASRTGREPASARPSTLVYLCPQVIGPRHPDLLKSTAQFHAEERERQARRDATCADPWPRLRAVRQATGAHPTADGNAYYYLHGDIEGADEFDDGDALERAFADGLIGVDGAETAVSSQTSAEYFCLTAKALTSAPPLRLKGWDRVVEVGVPSRAGSIYGAFPEDETEFPDMATSGPGIYRVRVHTRRNGDGPEEHLVVVFRGRSRETVWHRR
;
A
#
# COMPACT_ATOMS: atom_id res chain seq x y z
N MET A 1 -17.91 1.51 -47.35
CA MET A 1 -17.32 1.65 -46.00
C MET A 1 -18.39 2.20 -45.05
N ARG A 2 -18.64 1.56 -43.91
CA ARG A 2 -19.63 2.07 -42.94
C ARG A 2 -19.05 3.30 -42.22
N ARG A 3 -19.72 4.44 -42.32
CA ARG A 3 -19.31 5.66 -41.60
C ARG A 3 -19.76 5.57 -40.15
N TYR A 4 -18.82 5.68 -39.21
CA TYR A 4 -19.08 5.73 -37.77
C TYR A 4 -19.07 7.19 -37.32
N ARG A 5 -20.04 7.61 -36.50
CA ARG A 5 -20.21 9.03 -36.13
C ARG A 5 -18.99 9.61 -35.42
N PHE A 6 -18.30 8.80 -34.61
CA PHE A 6 -17.13 9.21 -33.85
C PHE A 6 -15.86 8.45 -34.28
N GLY A 7 -15.90 7.80 -35.45
CA GLY A 7 -14.80 6.98 -35.96
C GLY A 7 -13.45 7.72 -36.02
N PRO A 8 -13.39 8.93 -36.61
CA PRO A 8 -12.14 9.69 -36.71
C PRO A 8 -11.56 10.10 -35.34
N ALA A 9 -12.40 10.60 -34.43
CA ALA A 9 -11.95 11.01 -33.08
C ALA A 9 -11.47 9.81 -32.27
N ALA A 10 -12.19 8.68 -32.32
CA ALA A 10 -11.77 7.44 -31.68
C ALA A 10 -10.46 6.89 -32.25
N ALA A 11 -10.26 7.00 -33.57
CA ALA A 11 -9.03 6.58 -34.23
C ALA A 11 -7.84 7.48 -33.85
N ALA A 12 -8.05 8.80 -33.77
CA ALA A 12 -7.03 9.74 -33.32
C ALA A 12 -6.60 9.48 -31.88
N LEU A 13 -7.57 9.29 -30.97
CA LEU A 13 -7.30 9.00 -29.55
C LEU A 13 -6.52 7.69 -29.39
N ALA A 14 -6.98 6.61 -30.04
CA ALA A 14 -6.29 5.32 -29.99
C ALA A 14 -4.90 5.38 -30.62
N GLY A 15 -4.75 6.10 -31.74
CA GLY A 15 -3.45 6.31 -32.38
C GLY A 15 -2.46 7.07 -31.49
N ALA A 16 -2.92 8.12 -30.81
CA ALA A 16 -2.09 8.87 -29.86
C ALA A 16 -1.64 7.99 -28.69
N TYR A 17 -2.55 7.23 -28.09
CA TYR A 17 -2.23 6.32 -27.00
C TYR A 17 -1.33 5.16 -27.44
N THR A 18 -1.58 4.54 -28.58
CA THR A 18 -0.66 3.54 -29.18
C THR A 18 0.74 4.12 -29.39
N THR A 19 0.83 5.36 -29.85
CA THR A 19 2.13 6.03 -30.03
C THR A 19 2.84 6.20 -28.68
N ALA A 20 2.12 6.62 -27.64
CA ALA A 20 2.67 6.74 -26.30
C ALA A 20 3.21 5.40 -25.77
N VAL A 21 2.44 4.31 -25.92
CA VAL A 21 2.85 2.94 -25.54
C VAL A 21 4.13 2.51 -26.27
N LEU A 22 4.20 2.75 -27.59
CA LEU A 22 5.37 2.36 -28.38
C LEU A 22 6.62 3.19 -28.01
N VAL A 23 6.44 4.47 -27.69
CA VAL A 23 7.53 5.34 -27.23
C VAL A 23 8.03 4.90 -25.86
N THR A 24 7.15 4.68 -24.89
CA THR A 24 7.56 4.22 -23.54
C THR A 24 8.18 2.83 -23.58
N ALA A 25 7.70 1.93 -24.43
CA ALA A 25 8.32 0.64 -24.67
C ALA A 25 9.72 0.75 -25.30
N ALA A 26 9.91 1.64 -26.26
CA ALA A 26 11.22 1.88 -26.87
C ALA A 26 12.21 2.44 -25.85
N ILE A 27 11.76 3.35 -24.98
CA ILE A 27 12.56 3.85 -23.85
C ILE A 27 12.92 2.69 -22.94
N ALA A 28 11.93 1.89 -22.50
CA ALA A 28 12.15 0.75 -21.61
C ALA A 28 13.15 -0.27 -22.16
N LEU A 29 13.10 -0.56 -23.47
CA LEU A 29 14.07 -1.45 -24.11
C LEU A 29 15.48 -0.84 -24.21
N ALA A 30 15.59 0.48 -24.32
CA ALA A 30 16.86 1.19 -24.46
C ALA A 30 17.57 1.43 -23.11
N THR A 31 16.79 1.67 -22.05
CA THR A 31 17.30 2.01 -20.71
C THR A 31 17.23 0.84 -19.73
N SER A 32 16.57 -0.25 -20.10
CA SER A 32 16.16 -1.33 -19.18
C SER A 32 15.26 -0.85 -18.04
N ASP A 33 14.60 0.31 -18.21
CA ASP A 33 13.72 0.94 -17.21
C ASP A 33 12.26 0.92 -17.70
N THR A 34 11.44 0.02 -17.15
CA THR A 34 10.03 -0.14 -17.50
C THR A 34 9.12 0.87 -16.81
N THR A 35 9.62 1.76 -15.96
CA THR A 35 8.82 2.65 -15.10
C THR A 35 7.80 3.45 -15.90
N ALA A 36 8.20 4.10 -16.98
CA ALA A 36 7.28 4.89 -17.80
C ALA A 36 6.17 4.04 -18.46
N LEU A 37 6.50 2.80 -18.86
CA LEU A 37 5.53 1.87 -19.44
C LEU A 37 4.59 1.30 -18.36
N ALA A 38 5.13 0.99 -17.18
CA ALA A 38 4.36 0.53 -16.02
C ALA A 38 3.41 1.62 -15.51
N CYS A 39 3.86 2.87 -15.39
CA CYS A 39 3.00 4.00 -15.03
C CYS A 39 1.82 4.15 -16.00
N LEU A 40 2.06 3.95 -17.30
CA LEU A 40 1.01 3.98 -18.31
C LEU A 40 0.04 2.80 -18.19
N ALA A 41 0.54 1.62 -17.79
CA ALA A 41 -0.24 0.40 -17.64
C ALA A 41 -1.04 0.30 -16.33
N PHE A 42 -0.52 0.79 -15.22
CA PHE A 42 -1.15 0.59 -13.90
C PHE A 42 -1.79 1.86 -13.35
N GLY A 43 -1.31 3.04 -13.76
CA GLY A 43 -1.72 4.30 -13.17
C GLY A 43 -1.01 4.53 -11.85
N ALA A 44 -0.50 5.75 -11.70
CA ALA A 44 0.11 6.31 -10.50
C ALA A 44 1.47 5.73 -10.04
N PRO A 45 2.23 6.51 -9.24
CA PRO A 45 3.55 6.14 -8.73
C PRO A 45 3.51 5.09 -7.61
N GLY A 46 2.45 5.00 -6.79
CA GLY A 46 2.45 4.18 -5.57
C GLY A 46 2.77 2.67 -5.74
N TRP A 47 2.67 2.12 -6.95
CA TRP A 47 3.07 0.73 -7.26
C TRP A 47 4.59 0.56 -7.46
N HIS A 48 5.42 1.57 -7.18
CA HIS A 48 6.89 1.55 -7.29
C HIS A 48 7.61 0.54 -6.38
N TYR A 49 6.92 -0.09 -5.42
CA TYR A 49 7.53 -1.13 -4.57
C TYR A 49 8.04 -2.36 -5.33
N VAL A 50 7.72 -2.49 -6.62
CA VAL A 50 8.33 -3.50 -7.47
C VAL A 50 9.20 -2.83 -8.54
N ARG A 51 10.39 -2.39 -8.14
CA ARG A 51 11.46 -2.19 -9.11
C ARG A 51 11.71 -3.51 -9.83
N PHE A 52 11.41 -3.54 -11.12
CA PHE A 52 11.79 -4.64 -12.00
C PHE A 52 13.31 -4.65 -12.15
N THR A 53 14.01 -5.24 -11.18
CA THR A 53 15.46 -5.43 -11.24
C THR A 53 15.78 -6.45 -12.32
N GLY A 54 15.95 -5.95 -13.54
CA GLY A 54 16.14 -6.74 -14.74
C GLY A 54 14.85 -6.88 -15.54
N ALA A 55 14.51 -5.86 -16.33
CA ALA A 55 13.45 -5.95 -17.32
C ALA A 55 13.70 -7.16 -18.23
N MET A 56 12.97 -8.25 -18.01
CA MET A 56 13.00 -9.36 -18.95
C MET A 56 12.27 -8.89 -20.21
N PRO A 57 12.82 -9.09 -21.43
CA PRO A 57 12.17 -8.69 -22.68
C PRO A 57 10.73 -9.18 -22.80
N LEU A 58 10.42 -10.32 -22.17
CA LEU A 58 9.09 -10.91 -22.13
C LEU A 58 8.06 -10.03 -21.41
N GLU A 59 8.45 -9.39 -20.32
CA GLU A 59 7.56 -8.55 -19.52
C GLU A 59 7.18 -7.27 -20.27
N THR A 60 8.18 -6.58 -20.85
CA THR A 60 7.93 -5.43 -21.73
C THR A 60 7.00 -5.81 -22.88
N VAL A 61 7.17 -7.01 -23.46
CA VAL A 61 6.27 -7.52 -24.50
C VAL A 61 4.84 -7.69 -23.98
N PHE A 62 4.65 -8.25 -22.78
CA PHE A 62 3.31 -8.40 -22.21
C PHE A 62 2.64 -7.07 -21.89
N LEU A 63 3.36 -6.12 -21.29
CA LEU A 63 2.85 -4.77 -21.02
C LEU A 63 2.45 -4.08 -22.32
N VAL A 64 3.32 -4.09 -23.35
CA VAL A 64 3.01 -3.53 -24.66
C VAL A 64 1.77 -4.19 -25.26
N MET A 65 1.68 -5.51 -25.24
CA MET A 65 0.52 -6.23 -25.77
C MET A 65 -0.77 -5.87 -25.03
N GLY A 66 -0.71 -5.75 -23.70
CA GLY A 66 -1.83 -5.30 -22.87
C GLY A 66 -2.29 -3.89 -23.24
N GLU A 67 -1.37 -2.94 -23.33
CA GLU A 67 -1.69 -1.54 -23.63
C GLU A 67 -2.12 -1.33 -25.08
N LEU A 68 -1.55 -2.03 -26.05
CA LEU A 68 -2.05 -2.03 -27.44
C LEU A 68 -3.47 -2.61 -27.51
N GLY A 69 -3.75 -3.63 -26.71
CA GLY A 69 -5.10 -4.14 -26.51
C GLY A 69 -6.07 -3.08 -25.97
N ARG A 70 -5.64 -2.26 -24.98
CA ARG A 70 -6.39 -1.12 -24.45
C ARG A 70 -6.68 -0.08 -25.52
N ALA A 71 -5.68 0.29 -26.31
CA ALA A 71 -5.83 1.21 -27.42
C ALA A 71 -6.91 0.74 -28.40
N TRP A 72 -6.86 -0.55 -28.77
CA TRP A 72 -7.84 -1.16 -29.66
C TRP A 72 -9.24 -1.23 -29.06
N ALA A 73 -9.37 -1.59 -27.79
CA ALA A 73 -10.66 -1.65 -27.10
C ALA A 73 -11.27 -0.25 -26.96
N ALA A 74 -10.47 0.76 -26.62
CA ALA A 74 -10.86 2.17 -26.56
C ALA A 74 -11.38 2.64 -27.93
N TRP A 75 -10.63 2.40 -29.01
CA TRP A 75 -11.09 2.67 -30.37
C TRP A 75 -12.43 2.00 -30.67
N TYR A 76 -12.56 0.72 -30.31
CA TYR A 76 -13.77 -0.04 -30.53
C TYR A 76 -14.95 0.50 -29.73
N ALA A 77 -14.75 0.97 -28.50
CA ALA A 77 -15.75 1.58 -27.64
C ALA A 77 -16.21 2.92 -28.21
N PHE A 78 -15.26 3.83 -28.44
CA PHE A 78 -15.52 5.23 -28.76
C PHE A 78 -16.00 5.48 -30.19
N ARG A 79 -15.74 4.58 -31.16
CA ARG A 79 -16.22 4.78 -32.55
C ARG A 79 -17.74 4.96 -32.67
N GLY A 80 -18.50 4.50 -31.66
CA GLY A 80 -19.96 4.62 -31.62
C GLY A 80 -20.70 3.67 -32.57
N PRO A 81 -22.03 3.77 -32.66
CA PRO A 81 -22.82 2.99 -33.60
C PRO A 81 -22.60 3.45 -35.05
N PRO A 82 -22.82 2.56 -36.05
CA PRO A 82 -22.78 2.95 -37.46
C PRO A 82 -23.85 4.02 -37.75
N ALA A 83 -23.49 5.05 -38.50
CA ALA A 83 -24.40 6.13 -38.86
C ALA A 83 -25.53 5.59 -39.75
N GLY A 84 -26.79 5.94 -39.44
CA GLY A 84 -27.93 5.72 -40.34
C GLY A 84 -29.08 4.85 -39.81
N GLY A 85 -29.03 4.35 -38.57
CA GLY A 85 -30.20 3.71 -37.94
C GLY A 85 -30.77 4.60 -36.85
N THR A 86 -31.96 5.18 -37.05
CA THR A 86 -32.73 5.76 -35.94
C THR A 86 -33.16 4.61 -35.03
N PRO A 87 -32.66 4.53 -33.78
CA PRO A 87 -33.10 3.50 -32.86
C PRO A 87 -34.58 3.74 -32.57
N GLN A 88 -35.42 2.70 -32.69
CA GLN A 88 -36.71 2.72 -32.01
C GLN A 88 -36.45 2.95 -30.53
N SER A 89 -37.26 3.81 -29.88
CA SER A 89 -37.07 4.15 -28.47
C SER A 89 -37.16 2.87 -27.62
N PRO A 90 -36.04 2.37 -27.05
CA PRO A 90 -36.06 1.14 -26.27
C PRO A 90 -36.84 1.36 -24.97
N SER A 91 -37.34 0.27 -24.38
CA SER A 91 -37.90 0.34 -23.03
C SER A 91 -36.85 0.81 -22.01
N LEU A 92 -37.31 1.44 -20.92
CA LEU A 92 -36.42 1.99 -19.88
C LEU A 92 -35.37 0.97 -19.38
N PRO A 93 -35.69 -0.30 -19.06
CA PRO A 93 -34.68 -1.27 -18.59
C PRO A 93 -33.61 -1.58 -19.64
N VAL A 94 -33.99 -1.66 -20.92
CA VAL A 94 -33.04 -1.87 -22.03
C VAL A 94 -32.11 -0.67 -22.18
N ARG A 95 -32.66 0.54 -22.04
CA ARG A 95 -31.86 1.77 -22.05
C ARG A 95 -30.86 1.79 -20.90
N LEU A 96 -31.32 1.51 -19.67
CA LEU A 96 -30.45 1.47 -18.49
C LEU A 96 -29.34 0.43 -18.62
N LEU A 97 -29.66 -0.81 -19.03
CA LEU A 97 -28.64 -1.85 -19.26
C LEU A 97 -27.63 -1.43 -20.32
N ARG A 98 -28.08 -0.75 -21.37
CA ARG A 98 -27.18 -0.25 -22.41
C ARG A 98 -26.23 0.82 -21.87
N TRP A 99 -26.73 1.74 -21.05
CA TRP A 99 -25.88 2.76 -20.40
C TRP A 99 -24.90 2.14 -19.42
N SER A 100 -25.34 1.19 -18.58
CA SER A 100 -24.44 0.53 -17.62
C SER A 100 -23.33 -0.25 -18.33
N LEU A 101 -23.64 -0.95 -19.44
CA LEU A 101 -22.63 -1.64 -20.25
C LEU A 101 -21.60 -0.66 -20.87
N TYR A 102 -22.00 0.54 -21.30
CA TYR A 102 -21.05 1.54 -21.75
C TYR A 102 -20.23 2.14 -20.60
N ALA A 103 -20.87 2.41 -19.47
CA ALA A 103 -20.20 2.92 -18.28
C ALA A 103 -19.14 1.94 -17.79
N LYS A 104 -19.47 0.65 -17.66
CA LYS A 104 -18.51 -0.40 -17.29
C LYS A 104 -17.34 -0.50 -18.27
N ALA A 105 -17.62 -0.45 -19.57
CA ALA A 105 -16.55 -0.44 -20.57
C ALA A 105 -15.64 0.80 -20.45
N ALA A 106 -16.21 1.97 -20.12
CA ALA A 106 -15.44 3.19 -19.88
C ALA A 106 -14.59 3.08 -18.61
N VAL A 107 -15.15 2.60 -17.51
CA VAL A 107 -14.42 2.37 -16.25
C VAL A 107 -13.25 1.43 -16.48
N ILE A 108 -13.46 0.28 -17.14
CA ILE A 108 -12.37 -0.67 -17.44
C ILE A 108 -11.25 -0.03 -18.27
N VAL A 109 -11.59 0.81 -19.24
CA VAL A 109 -10.59 1.48 -20.10
C VAL A 109 -9.88 2.63 -19.37
N LEU A 110 -10.58 3.31 -18.46
CA LEU A 110 -10.08 4.48 -17.74
C LEU A 110 -9.53 4.15 -16.35
N GLN A 111 -9.57 2.89 -15.92
CA GLN A 111 -9.17 2.45 -14.58
C GLN A 111 -7.80 3.00 -14.13
N PRO A 112 -6.73 2.97 -14.95
CA PRO A 112 -5.43 3.54 -14.53
C PRO A 112 -5.52 5.04 -14.21
N ALA A 113 -6.29 5.79 -14.99
CA ALA A 113 -6.48 7.22 -14.76
C ALA A 113 -7.36 7.50 -13.53
N ILE A 114 -8.33 6.62 -13.24
CA ILE A 114 -9.18 6.69 -12.05
C ILE A 114 -8.34 6.45 -10.79
N HIS A 115 -7.52 5.40 -10.75
CA HIS A 115 -6.61 5.15 -9.61
C HIS A 115 -5.63 6.32 -9.40
N THR A 116 -5.06 6.85 -10.49
CA THR A 116 -4.17 8.03 -10.40
C THR A 116 -4.88 9.24 -9.80
N LEU A 117 -6.15 9.44 -10.15
CA LEU A 117 -6.95 10.52 -9.60
C LEU A 117 -7.29 10.29 -8.12
N ASP A 118 -7.59 9.06 -7.71
CA ASP A 118 -7.88 8.72 -6.31
C ASP A 118 -6.68 8.97 -5.40
N GLU A 119 -5.48 8.55 -5.83
CA GLU A 119 -4.24 8.81 -5.09
C GLU A 119 -3.97 10.33 -4.96
N LEU A 120 -4.16 11.09 -6.05
CA LEU A 120 -4.01 12.54 -6.04
C LEU A 120 -5.03 13.26 -5.13
N LEU A 121 -6.20 12.68 -4.93
CA LEU A 121 -7.27 13.24 -4.10
C LEU A 121 -7.26 12.74 -2.65
N GLY A 122 -6.28 11.91 -2.28
CA GLY A 122 -6.08 11.44 -0.91
C GLY A 122 -7.04 10.31 -0.48
N GLY A 123 -7.37 9.39 -1.39
CA GLY A 123 -8.15 8.20 -1.07
C GLY A 123 -9.59 8.55 -0.71
N VAL A 124 -10.32 9.15 -1.64
CA VAL A 124 -11.69 9.57 -1.37
C VAL A 124 -12.57 8.32 -1.37
N TRP A 125 -13.18 7.98 -0.24
CA TRP A 125 -13.93 6.72 -0.06
C TRP A 125 -14.98 6.36 -1.13
N TRP A 126 -15.54 7.32 -1.88
CA TRP A 126 -16.46 7.00 -2.98
C TRP A 126 -15.75 6.74 -4.30
N LEU A 127 -14.44 6.93 -4.40
CA LEU A 127 -13.59 6.46 -5.48
C LEU A 127 -13.00 5.07 -5.19
N ASP A 128 -13.21 4.55 -3.97
CA ASP A 128 -12.80 3.22 -3.59
C ASP A 128 -13.43 2.18 -4.55
N ASP A 129 -12.58 1.43 -5.24
CA ASP A 129 -12.98 0.53 -6.32
C ASP A 129 -13.93 -0.56 -5.83
N ASP A 130 -13.76 -0.97 -4.57
CA ASP A 130 -14.52 -2.02 -3.92
C ASP A 130 -16.01 -1.67 -3.83
N PHE A 131 -16.33 -0.42 -3.51
CA PHE A 131 -17.71 0.06 -3.43
C PHE A 131 -18.40 -0.01 -4.80
N TRP A 132 -17.73 0.49 -5.84
CA TRP A 132 -18.29 0.51 -7.20
C TRP A 132 -18.43 -0.88 -7.78
N GLU A 133 -17.53 -1.80 -7.44
CA GLU A 133 -17.61 -3.17 -7.90
C GLU A 133 -18.87 -3.87 -7.40
N VAL A 134 -19.19 -3.77 -6.11
CA VAL A 134 -20.40 -4.35 -5.53
C VAL A 134 -21.66 -3.72 -6.14
N ALA A 135 -21.67 -2.39 -6.26
CA ALA A 135 -22.80 -1.66 -6.84
C ALA A 135 -23.05 -2.03 -8.32
N ASP A 136 -21.98 -2.14 -9.12
CA ASP A 136 -22.04 -2.51 -10.53
C ASP A 136 -22.52 -3.96 -10.72
N ARG A 137 -22.02 -4.91 -9.92
CA ARG A 137 -22.48 -6.31 -9.91
C ARG A 137 -23.97 -6.43 -9.61
N LEU A 138 -24.45 -5.70 -8.60
CA LEU A 138 -25.88 -5.64 -8.27
C LEU A 138 -26.69 -5.10 -9.44
N LEU A 139 -26.26 -3.96 -10.00
CA LEU A 139 -26.93 -3.28 -11.09
C LEU A 139 -27.03 -4.19 -12.33
N PHE A 140 -25.94 -4.83 -12.74
CA PHE A 140 -25.94 -5.75 -13.88
C PHE A 140 -26.86 -6.95 -13.66
N THR A 141 -26.78 -7.57 -12.49
CA THR A 141 -27.61 -8.73 -12.14
C THR A 141 -29.10 -8.40 -12.28
N VAL A 142 -29.52 -7.26 -11.73
CA VAL A 142 -30.92 -6.81 -11.80
C VAL A 142 -31.32 -6.42 -13.23
N LEU A 143 -30.48 -5.64 -13.94
CA LEU A 143 -30.82 -5.17 -15.29
C LEU A 143 -30.88 -6.31 -16.32
N PHE A 144 -29.96 -7.27 -16.28
CA PHE A 144 -30.05 -8.46 -17.12
C PHE A 144 -31.29 -9.28 -16.78
N PHE A 145 -31.61 -9.46 -15.50
CA PHE A 145 -32.85 -10.11 -15.10
C PHE A 145 -34.06 -9.42 -15.72
N LEU A 146 -34.14 -8.08 -15.75
CA LEU A 146 -35.27 -7.34 -16.31
C LEU A 146 -35.35 -7.40 -17.85
N VAL A 147 -34.20 -7.39 -18.54
CA VAL A 147 -34.14 -7.29 -20.01
C VAL A 147 -34.32 -8.64 -20.71
N LEU A 148 -33.86 -9.74 -20.12
CA LEU A 148 -33.91 -11.07 -20.74
C LEU A 148 -35.34 -11.54 -21.02
N ALA A 149 -35.52 -12.30 -22.11
CA ALA A 149 -36.83 -12.72 -22.59
C ALA A 149 -37.61 -13.55 -21.54
N PRO A 150 -38.91 -13.24 -21.31
CA PRO A 150 -39.77 -13.95 -20.35
C PRO A 150 -39.86 -15.48 -20.52
N ARG A 151 -39.67 -16.00 -21.75
CA ARG A 151 -39.66 -17.45 -22.03
C ARG A 151 -38.56 -18.19 -21.27
N MET A 152 -37.55 -17.48 -20.78
CA MET A 152 -36.42 -18.02 -20.03
C MET A 152 -36.59 -17.85 -18.52
N ARG A 153 -37.83 -17.82 -18.00
CA ARG A 153 -38.13 -17.52 -16.59
C ARG A 153 -37.24 -18.26 -15.59
N ARG A 154 -37.06 -19.57 -15.75
CA ARG A 154 -36.22 -20.39 -14.85
C ARG A 154 -34.76 -19.93 -14.85
N LEU A 155 -34.18 -19.73 -16.03
CA LEU A 155 -32.80 -19.27 -16.20
C LEU A 155 -32.61 -17.86 -15.64
N ARG A 156 -33.57 -16.96 -15.88
CA ARG A 156 -33.56 -15.59 -15.33
C ARG A 156 -33.56 -15.58 -13.81
N VAL A 157 -34.43 -16.37 -13.19
CA VAL A 157 -34.51 -16.47 -11.72
C VAL A 157 -33.24 -17.10 -11.14
N ALA A 158 -32.73 -18.17 -11.75
CA ALA A 158 -31.47 -18.78 -11.32
C ALA A 158 -30.30 -17.77 -11.39
N MET A 159 -30.16 -17.06 -12.51
CA MET A 159 -29.14 -16.03 -12.69
C MET A 159 -29.30 -14.89 -11.67
N LEU A 160 -30.53 -14.44 -11.38
CA LEU A 160 -30.78 -13.42 -10.37
C LEU A 160 -30.35 -13.89 -8.97
N VAL A 161 -30.74 -15.10 -8.58
CA VAL A 161 -30.40 -15.66 -7.26
C VAL A 161 -28.89 -15.79 -7.11
N VAL A 162 -28.21 -16.45 -8.06
CA VAL A 162 -26.75 -16.64 -7.99
C VAL A 162 -26.03 -15.29 -8.01
N GLY A 163 -26.48 -14.33 -8.81
CA GLY A 163 -25.84 -13.01 -8.89
C GLY A 163 -26.03 -12.16 -7.63
N LEU A 164 -27.19 -12.26 -6.97
CA LEU A 164 -27.40 -11.61 -5.68
C LEU A 164 -26.57 -12.26 -4.58
N THR A 165 -26.43 -13.60 -4.60
CA THR A 165 -25.53 -14.32 -3.69
C THR A 165 -24.08 -13.89 -3.91
N ASP A 166 -23.63 -13.82 -5.17
CA ASP A 166 -22.29 -13.34 -5.52
C ASP A 166 -22.04 -11.91 -5.04
N THR A 167 -22.99 -11.01 -5.29
CA THR A 167 -22.90 -9.60 -4.87
C THR A 167 -22.84 -9.48 -3.34
N ALA A 168 -23.66 -10.26 -2.63
CA ALA A 168 -23.67 -10.27 -1.17
C ALA A 168 -22.34 -10.79 -0.60
N LEU A 169 -21.76 -11.80 -1.25
CA LEU A 169 -20.47 -12.36 -0.86
C LEU A 169 -19.32 -11.40 -1.16
N ALA A 170 -19.34 -10.73 -2.31
CA ALA A 170 -18.41 -9.65 -2.64
C ALA A 170 -18.46 -8.56 -1.57
N GLY A 171 -19.65 -8.06 -1.25
CA GLY A 171 -19.84 -7.09 -0.19
C GLY A 171 -19.43 -7.61 1.18
N ALA A 172 -19.63 -8.89 1.50
CA ALA A 172 -19.12 -9.45 2.74
C ALA A 172 -17.58 -9.44 2.76
N ILE A 173 -16.92 -9.82 1.66
CA ILE A 173 -15.45 -9.86 1.58
C ILE A 173 -14.86 -8.46 1.78
N GLU A 174 -15.38 -7.45 1.06
CA GLU A 174 -14.78 -6.10 1.13
C GLU A 174 -15.10 -5.35 2.42
N TRP A 175 -16.25 -5.62 3.04
CA TRP A 175 -16.70 -4.87 4.22
C TRP A 175 -16.37 -5.57 5.54
N LEU A 176 -15.90 -6.82 5.49
CA LEU A 176 -15.39 -7.49 6.68
C LEU A 176 -14.02 -6.90 7.05
N PRO A 177 -13.79 -6.62 8.34
CA PRO A 177 -12.48 -6.23 8.83
C PRO A 177 -11.38 -7.17 8.30
N ARG A 178 -10.23 -6.63 7.89
CA ARG A 178 -9.14 -7.39 7.22
C ARG A 178 -8.71 -8.61 8.03
N ASP A 179 -8.74 -8.54 9.34
CA ASP A 179 -8.45 -9.62 10.29
C ASP A 179 -9.50 -10.73 10.25
N VAL A 180 -10.79 -10.40 10.19
CA VAL A 180 -11.88 -11.37 9.99
C VAL A 180 -11.78 -12.00 8.60
N LEU A 181 -11.44 -11.20 7.60
CA LEU A 181 -11.22 -11.66 6.25
C LEU A 181 -10.01 -12.60 6.19
N LEU A 182 -8.87 -12.27 6.80
CA LEU A 182 -7.66 -13.13 6.82
C LEU A 182 -7.92 -14.45 7.55
N ALA A 183 -8.59 -14.44 8.70
CA ALA A 183 -9.00 -15.66 9.39
C ALA A 183 -9.96 -16.51 8.53
N SER A 184 -10.85 -15.85 7.78
CA SER A 184 -11.82 -16.50 6.89
C SER A 184 -11.23 -16.91 5.53
N LEU A 185 -10.14 -16.28 5.08
CA LEU A 185 -9.40 -16.60 3.85
C LEU A 185 -8.34 -17.68 4.10
N ALA A 186 -7.75 -17.73 5.30
CA ALA A 186 -6.98 -18.88 5.78
C ALA A 186 -7.85 -20.15 5.79
N ALA A 187 -9.15 -20.00 6.02
CA ALA A 187 -10.15 -20.97 5.63
C ALA A 187 -10.44 -20.87 4.12
N VAL A 188 -9.60 -21.56 3.32
CA VAL A 188 -9.77 -21.90 1.89
C VAL A 188 -11.23 -21.82 1.34
N PRO A 189 -12.30 -22.35 1.96
CA PRO A 189 -13.66 -22.32 1.40
C PRO A 189 -14.23 -20.97 0.89
N LEU A 190 -13.95 -19.81 1.50
CA LEU A 190 -14.73 -18.59 1.19
C LEU A 190 -14.36 -17.94 -0.15
N SER A 191 -13.07 -17.80 -0.44
CA SER A 191 -12.58 -17.24 -1.72
C SER A 191 -12.95 -18.15 -2.90
N TRP A 192 -12.86 -19.46 -2.71
CA TRP A 192 -13.33 -20.43 -3.70
C TRP A 192 -14.83 -20.29 -3.94
N PHE A 193 -15.61 -20.13 -2.88
CA PHE A 193 -17.06 -19.94 -3.00
C PHE A 193 -17.38 -18.71 -3.86
N PHE A 194 -16.64 -17.62 -3.70
CA PHE A 194 -16.76 -16.41 -4.53
C PHE A 194 -16.44 -16.65 -6.00
N VAL A 195 -15.30 -17.29 -6.30
CA VAL A 195 -14.93 -17.60 -7.68
C VAL A 195 -15.98 -18.50 -8.35
N PHE A 196 -16.52 -19.46 -7.60
CA PHE A 196 -17.56 -20.36 -8.10
C PHE A 196 -18.90 -19.64 -8.30
N THR A 197 -19.36 -18.81 -7.35
CA THR A 197 -20.62 -18.08 -7.51
C THR A 197 -20.57 -17.14 -8.70
N TRP A 198 -19.46 -16.41 -8.85
CA TRP A 198 -19.22 -15.54 -9.99
C TRP A 198 -19.18 -16.32 -11.30
N GLY A 199 -18.43 -17.42 -11.35
CA GLY A 199 -18.32 -18.28 -12.53
C GLY A 199 -19.66 -18.89 -12.96
N ILE A 200 -20.45 -19.39 -12.00
CA ILE A 200 -21.79 -19.93 -12.27
C ILE A 200 -22.70 -18.82 -12.80
N TRP A 201 -22.70 -17.64 -12.18
CA TRP A 201 -23.50 -16.50 -12.64
C TRP A 201 -23.14 -16.11 -14.08
N ALA A 202 -21.84 -15.99 -14.37
CA ALA A 202 -21.31 -15.65 -15.68
C ALA A 202 -21.74 -16.66 -16.76
N ILE A 203 -21.66 -17.96 -16.46
CA ILE A 203 -22.12 -19.03 -17.36
C ILE A 203 -23.63 -18.93 -17.61
N LEU A 204 -24.44 -18.71 -16.57
CA LEU A 204 -25.89 -18.53 -16.68
C LEU A 204 -26.24 -17.32 -17.55
N LEU A 205 -25.53 -16.21 -17.38
CA LEU A 205 -25.67 -14.99 -18.19
C LEU A 205 -25.39 -15.27 -19.67
N LEU A 206 -24.27 -15.90 -20.00
CA LEU A 206 -23.91 -16.23 -21.39
C LEU A 206 -24.89 -17.21 -22.04
N MET A 207 -25.36 -18.21 -21.28
CA MET A 207 -26.42 -19.11 -21.73
C MET A 207 -27.72 -18.35 -22.02
N ALA A 208 -28.06 -17.36 -21.18
CA ALA A 208 -29.24 -16.54 -21.38
C ALA A 208 -29.10 -15.64 -22.62
N GLN A 209 -27.96 -14.99 -22.81
CA GLN A 209 -27.66 -14.19 -24.00
C GLN A 209 -27.73 -15.03 -25.28
N ARG A 210 -27.14 -16.22 -25.29
CA ARG A 210 -27.18 -17.16 -26.42
C ARG A 210 -28.61 -17.57 -26.78
N ARG A 211 -29.45 -17.77 -25.78
CA ARG A 211 -30.85 -18.19 -25.97
C ARG A 211 -31.76 -17.04 -26.35
N ASP A 212 -31.51 -15.80 -25.92
CA ASP A 212 -32.36 -14.64 -26.21
C ASP A 212 -32.37 -14.27 -27.70
N LEU A 213 -31.34 -14.67 -28.46
CA LEU A 213 -31.12 -14.38 -29.89
C LEU A 213 -30.87 -12.90 -30.23
N ARG A 214 -31.05 -11.98 -29.27
CA ARG A 214 -30.69 -10.56 -29.43
C ARG A 214 -29.19 -10.35 -29.55
N TRP A 215 -28.41 -11.22 -28.89
CA TRP A 215 -26.96 -11.19 -28.94
C TRP A 215 -26.44 -12.15 -30.00
N SER A 216 -25.45 -11.71 -30.77
CA SER A 216 -24.79 -12.56 -31.75
C SER A 216 -23.92 -13.60 -31.08
N ARG A 217 -23.68 -14.72 -31.79
CA ARG A 217 -22.75 -15.76 -31.31
C ARG A 217 -21.36 -15.21 -31.00
N GLY A 218 -20.90 -14.23 -31.78
CA GLY A 218 -19.62 -13.57 -31.56
C GLY A 218 -19.55 -12.79 -30.25
N THR A 219 -20.64 -12.14 -29.85
CA THR A 219 -20.71 -11.47 -28.53
C THR A 219 -20.66 -12.48 -27.41
N VAL A 220 -21.45 -13.56 -27.49
CA VAL A 220 -21.45 -14.60 -26.46
C VAL A 220 -20.08 -15.26 -26.33
N TRP A 221 -19.41 -15.57 -27.45
CA TRP A 221 -18.05 -16.12 -27.44
C TRP A 221 -17.06 -15.17 -26.80
N LEU A 222 -17.09 -13.89 -27.17
CA LEU A 222 -16.21 -12.88 -26.60
C LEU A 222 -16.39 -12.76 -25.08
N GLY A 223 -17.64 -12.79 -24.60
CA GLY A 223 -17.94 -12.82 -23.17
C GLY A 223 -17.42 -14.10 -22.50
N GLY A 224 -17.60 -15.26 -23.14
CA GLY A 224 -17.06 -16.53 -22.67
C GLY A 224 -15.54 -16.50 -22.52
N THR A 225 -14.82 -15.97 -23.51
CA THR A 225 -13.36 -15.84 -23.45
C THR A 225 -12.93 -14.85 -22.37
N ALA A 226 -13.59 -13.69 -22.25
CA ALA A 226 -13.31 -12.70 -21.21
C ALA A 226 -13.47 -13.28 -19.79
N LEU A 227 -14.46 -14.14 -19.59
CA LEU A 227 -14.80 -14.73 -18.29
C LEU A 227 -13.97 -15.99 -17.96
N ALA A 228 -13.49 -16.72 -18.97
CA ALA A 228 -12.67 -17.92 -18.75
C ALA A 228 -11.27 -17.59 -18.21
N LEU A 229 -10.69 -16.45 -18.60
CA LEU A 229 -9.36 -16.03 -18.19
C LEU A 229 -9.26 -15.81 -16.65
N PRO A 230 -10.17 -15.04 -16.01
CA PRO A 230 -10.16 -14.90 -14.55
C PRO A 230 -10.43 -16.22 -13.81
N LEU A 231 -11.32 -17.09 -14.34
CA LEU A 231 -11.59 -18.40 -13.75
C LEU A 231 -10.36 -19.33 -13.77
N LEU A 232 -9.48 -19.16 -14.76
CA LEU A 232 -8.21 -19.91 -14.83
C LEU A 232 -7.15 -19.29 -13.92
N HIS A 233 -7.14 -17.96 -13.81
CA HIS A 233 -6.20 -17.20 -12.98
C HIS A 233 -6.33 -17.54 -11.48
N TRP A 234 -7.55 -17.48 -10.94
CA TRP A 234 -7.78 -17.62 -9.49
C TRP A 234 -7.22 -18.92 -8.89
N PRO A 235 -7.47 -20.10 -9.48
CA PRO A 235 -6.82 -21.34 -9.06
C PRO A 235 -5.29 -21.26 -9.13
N LEU A 236 -4.73 -20.72 -10.22
CA LEU A 236 -3.28 -20.69 -10.43
C LEU A 236 -2.55 -19.83 -9.41
N GLY A 237 -3.11 -18.68 -9.04
CA GLY A 237 -2.55 -17.81 -7.99
C GLY A 237 -2.56 -18.49 -6.62
N PHE A 238 -3.62 -19.23 -6.30
CA PHE A 238 -3.77 -19.90 -5.01
C PHE A 238 -2.92 -21.17 -4.87
N TRP A 239 -2.81 -21.98 -5.93
CA TRP A 239 -2.10 -23.26 -5.88
C TRP A 239 -0.58 -23.13 -5.77
N THR A 240 -0.04 -21.96 -5.99
CA THR A 240 1.39 -21.84 -6.24
C THR A 240 2.21 -21.37 -5.05
N ASP A 241 1.67 -20.73 -4.00
CA ASP A 241 2.49 -20.08 -2.93
C ASP A 241 3.71 -19.32 -3.50
N LEU A 242 3.63 -18.87 -4.76
CA LEU A 242 4.80 -18.45 -5.51
C LEU A 242 5.06 -16.96 -5.24
N PRO A 243 6.32 -16.56 -5.02
CA PRO A 243 6.70 -15.19 -4.70
C PRO A 243 6.26 -14.17 -5.78
N GLY A 244 6.14 -12.90 -5.37
CA GLY A 244 5.42 -11.81 -6.05
C GLY A 244 5.63 -11.62 -7.55
N LEU A 245 6.73 -12.12 -8.15
CA LEU A 245 6.95 -12.10 -9.60
C LEU A 245 5.83 -12.80 -10.39
N LEU A 246 5.32 -13.95 -9.95
CA LEU A 246 4.24 -14.64 -10.69
C LEU A 246 2.92 -13.88 -10.62
N THR A 247 2.61 -13.27 -9.47
CA THR A 247 1.43 -12.41 -9.27
C THR A 247 1.41 -11.26 -10.27
N MET A 248 2.58 -10.68 -10.57
CA MET A 248 2.70 -9.63 -11.59
C MET A 248 2.50 -10.13 -13.02
N TYR A 249 3.08 -11.27 -13.38
CA TYR A 249 2.82 -11.90 -14.68
C TYR A 249 1.32 -12.19 -14.82
N LEU A 250 0.70 -12.73 -13.78
CA LEU A 250 -0.73 -13.01 -13.70
C LEU A 250 -1.59 -11.75 -13.83
N ALA A 251 -1.25 -10.65 -13.16
CA ALA A 251 -1.91 -9.36 -13.34
C ALA A 251 -1.81 -8.86 -14.80
N SER A 252 -0.64 -9.03 -15.42
CA SER A 252 -0.41 -8.72 -16.84
C SER A 252 -1.26 -9.60 -17.77
N PHE A 253 -1.53 -10.85 -17.40
CA PHE A 253 -2.47 -11.74 -18.12
C PHE A 253 -3.94 -11.36 -17.94
N LEU A 254 -4.31 -10.75 -16.81
CA LEU A 254 -5.67 -10.29 -16.56
C LEU A 254 -6.04 -9.03 -17.34
N ALA A 255 -5.06 -8.18 -17.68
CA ALA A 255 -5.30 -6.98 -18.47
C ALA A 255 -6.01 -7.27 -19.83
N PRO A 256 -5.56 -8.25 -20.64
CA PRO A 256 -6.31 -8.72 -21.81
C PRO A 256 -7.73 -9.20 -21.51
N ALA A 257 -7.96 -9.88 -20.37
CA ALA A 257 -9.29 -10.35 -20.00
C ALA A 257 -10.26 -9.19 -19.76
N ASN A 258 -9.82 -8.17 -19.02
CA ASN A 258 -10.57 -6.94 -18.78
C ASN A 258 -10.90 -6.22 -20.10
N LEU A 259 -9.98 -6.23 -21.06
CA LEU A 259 -10.25 -5.67 -22.39
C LEU A 259 -11.30 -6.43 -23.18
N LEU A 260 -11.23 -7.76 -23.18
CA LEU A 260 -12.26 -8.58 -23.81
C LEU A 260 -13.61 -8.34 -23.14
N LEU A 261 -13.65 -8.12 -21.82
CA LEU A 261 -14.85 -7.76 -21.08
C LEU A 261 -15.39 -6.38 -21.50
N ALA A 262 -14.55 -5.37 -21.65
CA ALA A 262 -14.95 -4.05 -22.13
C ALA A 262 -15.53 -4.10 -23.55
N VAL A 263 -14.88 -4.85 -24.45
CA VAL A 263 -15.37 -5.04 -25.83
C VAL A 263 -16.67 -5.85 -25.83
N TRP A 264 -16.79 -6.88 -24.99
CA TRP A 264 -18.05 -7.62 -24.80
C TRP A 264 -19.17 -6.70 -24.32
N ALA A 265 -18.91 -5.81 -23.37
CA ALA A 265 -19.90 -4.89 -22.82
C ALA A 265 -20.38 -3.91 -23.91
N VAL A 266 -19.46 -3.28 -24.63
CA VAL A 266 -19.77 -2.38 -25.77
C VAL A 266 -20.58 -3.09 -26.84
N ARG A 267 -20.20 -4.32 -27.19
CA ARG A 267 -20.88 -5.09 -28.24
C ARG A 267 -22.27 -5.52 -27.81
N SER A 268 -22.42 -5.98 -26.56
CA SER A 268 -23.70 -6.28 -25.93
C SER A 268 -24.63 -5.05 -25.93
N ALA A 269 -24.11 -3.88 -25.59
CA ALA A 269 -24.83 -2.61 -25.61
C ALA A 269 -25.31 -2.22 -27.01
N ARG A 270 -24.48 -2.45 -28.05
CA ARG A 270 -24.82 -2.18 -29.45
C ARG A 270 -25.88 -3.12 -30.00
N GLU A 271 -25.78 -4.41 -29.69
CA GLU A 271 -26.73 -5.42 -30.18
C GLU A 271 -28.11 -5.25 -29.54
N LEU A 272 -28.18 -4.80 -28.29
CA LEU A 272 -29.42 -4.39 -27.64
C LEU A 272 -30.17 -3.27 -28.38
N ALA A 273 -29.47 -2.45 -29.18
CA ALA A 273 -30.06 -1.37 -29.97
C ALA A 273 -30.51 -1.78 -31.37
N GLY A 274 -30.06 -2.95 -31.86
CA GLY A 274 -30.21 -3.36 -33.26
C GLY A 274 -31.36 -4.34 -33.53
N VAL A 275 -32.05 -4.81 -32.50
CA VAL A 275 -33.14 -5.78 -32.66
C VAL A 275 -34.32 -5.08 -33.32
N ARG A 276 -34.53 -5.36 -34.61
CA ARG A 276 -35.80 -5.09 -35.28
C ARG A 276 -36.87 -5.89 -34.56
N ASP A 277 -37.90 -5.22 -34.07
CA ASP A 277 -39.09 -5.87 -33.52
C ASP A 277 -39.58 -6.92 -34.54
N THR A 278 -39.25 -8.19 -34.32
CA THR A 278 -40.16 -9.25 -34.72
C THR A 278 -41.45 -8.93 -33.98
N PRO A 279 -42.59 -8.72 -34.66
CA PRO A 279 -43.80 -8.20 -34.05
C PRO A 279 -44.27 -9.15 -32.94
N SER A 280 -43.80 -8.90 -31.73
CA SER A 280 -44.25 -9.58 -30.55
C SER A 280 -45.60 -8.97 -30.20
N ALA A 281 -46.64 -9.79 -30.30
CA ALA A 281 -48.01 -9.47 -29.94
C ALA A 281 -48.07 -8.59 -28.66
N PRO A 282 -49.00 -7.62 -28.59
CA PRO A 282 -49.07 -6.62 -27.54
C PRO A 282 -49.04 -7.28 -26.16
N ARG A 283 -47.89 -7.14 -25.50
CA ARG A 283 -47.64 -7.67 -24.15
C ARG A 283 -48.30 -6.75 -23.14
N ARG A 284 -49.37 -7.23 -22.50
CA ARG A 284 -49.78 -6.72 -21.19
C ARG A 284 -48.61 -6.97 -20.25
N TRP A 285 -48.04 -5.89 -19.71
CA TRP A 285 -47.03 -5.97 -18.67
C TRP A 285 -47.70 -6.64 -17.48
N ALA A 286 -47.49 -7.95 -17.34
CA ALA A 286 -47.82 -8.64 -16.11
C ALA A 286 -47.04 -7.91 -15.03
N ARG A 287 -47.76 -7.19 -14.15
CA ARG A 287 -47.20 -6.48 -12.99
C ARG A 287 -46.11 -7.37 -12.43
N ALA A 288 -44.87 -6.87 -12.42
CA ALA A 288 -43.78 -7.58 -11.79
C ALA A 288 -44.28 -8.05 -10.42
N PRO A 289 -44.19 -9.35 -10.10
CA PRO A 289 -44.74 -9.85 -8.84
C PRO A 289 -44.09 -9.04 -7.73
N ARG A 290 -44.92 -8.30 -6.96
CA ARG A 290 -44.48 -7.39 -5.90
C ARG A 290 -43.44 -8.03 -4.96
N GLY A 291 -43.47 -9.36 -4.82
CA GLY A 291 -42.49 -10.14 -4.06
C GLY A 291 -41.03 -10.00 -4.49
N VAL A 292 -40.71 -9.71 -5.77
CA VAL A 292 -39.29 -9.55 -6.18
C VAL A 292 -38.72 -8.21 -5.74
N VAL A 293 -39.52 -7.14 -5.77
CA VAL A 293 -39.11 -5.82 -5.28
C VAL A 293 -39.04 -5.82 -3.75
N VAL A 294 -40.01 -6.45 -3.07
CA VAL A 294 -40.00 -6.60 -1.61
C VAL A 294 -38.82 -7.48 -1.17
N GLY A 295 -38.51 -8.56 -1.88
CA GLY A 295 -37.33 -9.38 -1.59
C GLY A 295 -36.01 -8.62 -1.70
N LEU A 296 -35.86 -7.75 -2.71
CA LEU A 296 -34.66 -6.93 -2.90
C LEU A 296 -34.52 -5.84 -1.82
N VAL A 297 -35.63 -5.21 -1.43
CA VAL A 297 -35.68 -4.19 -0.36
C VAL A 297 -35.48 -4.78 1.03
N VAL A 298 -35.76 -6.07 1.23
CA VAL A 298 -35.53 -6.77 2.50
C VAL A 298 -34.12 -7.36 2.57
N LEU A 299 -33.57 -7.90 1.47
CA LEU A 299 -32.23 -8.50 1.48
C LEU A 299 -31.11 -7.47 1.69
N VAL A 300 -31.21 -6.28 1.08
CA VAL A 300 -30.19 -5.22 1.19
C VAL A 300 -29.96 -4.76 2.65
N PRO A 301 -31.00 -4.43 3.44
CA PRO A 301 -30.81 -4.13 4.85
C PRO A 301 -30.46 -5.38 5.67
N LEU A 302 -30.95 -6.59 5.36
CA LEU A 302 -30.55 -7.80 6.09
C LEU A 302 -29.07 -8.19 5.92
N ILE A 303 -28.44 -7.79 4.82
CA ILE A 303 -26.99 -7.93 4.61
C ILE A 303 -26.22 -6.81 5.32
N ALA A 304 -26.81 -5.62 5.49
CA ALA A 304 -26.22 -4.51 6.23
C ALA A 304 -26.46 -4.56 7.76
N LEU A 305 -27.45 -5.31 8.22
CA LEU A 305 -27.85 -5.43 9.62
C LEU A 305 -26.95 -6.27 10.56
N PRO A 306 -26.04 -7.17 10.12
CA PRO A 306 -25.25 -7.96 11.08
C PRO A 306 -24.19 -7.15 11.84
N ALA A 307 -23.85 -5.93 11.40
CA ALA A 307 -22.71 -5.19 11.96
C ALA A 307 -23.07 -4.24 13.12
N ALA A 308 -24.34 -3.85 13.29
CA ALA A 308 -24.68 -2.73 14.18
C ALA A 308 -25.23 -3.13 15.56
N ASP A 309 -25.77 -4.34 15.74
CA ASP A 309 -26.59 -4.68 16.93
C ASP A 309 -26.16 -5.96 17.68
N LEU A 310 -24.99 -6.53 17.38
CA LEU A 310 -24.41 -7.51 18.29
C LEU A 310 -23.88 -6.74 19.52
N PRO A 311 -24.38 -7.00 20.76
CA PRO A 311 -23.76 -6.44 21.95
C PRO A 311 -22.29 -6.82 21.89
N PRO A 312 -21.34 -5.87 22.08
CA PRO A 312 -19.92 -6.10 21.81
C PRO A 312 -19.46 -7.31 22.61
N ASP A 313 -19.45 -8.45 21.94
CA ASP A 313 -18.93 -9.67 22.50
C ASP A 313 -17.45 -9.42 22.72
N SER A 314 -16.86 -10.08 23.70
CA SER A 314 -15.45 -9.96 24.07
C SER A 314 -14.44 -10.43 22.99
N ARG A 315 -14.88 -10.52 21.72
CA ARG A 315 -14.06 -10.62 20.50
C ARG A 315 -13.97 -9.27 19.77
N ALA A 316 -14.95 -8.39 19.94
CA ALA A 316 -15.04 -7.11 19.26
C ALA A 316 -13.93 -6.13 19.68
N VAL A 317 -13.37 -6.26 20.90
CA VAL A 317 -12.28 -5.38 21.32
C VAL A 317 -11.01 -5.65 20.50
N ARG A 318 -10.68 -6.92 20.25
CA ARG A 318 -9.57 -7.31 19.34
C ARG A 318 -9.78 -6.85 17.91
N GLU A 319 -10.98 -7.07 17.35
CA GLU A 319 -11.36 -6.64 16.00
C GLU A 319 -11.35 -5.10 15.85
N SER A 320 -11.50 -4.38 16.96
CA SER A 320 -11.47 -2.92 17.00
C SER A 320 -10.07 -2.32 17.18
N CYS A 321 -9.03 -3.14 17.34
CA CYS A 321 -7.64 -2.70 17.36
C CYS A 321 -7.20 -2.47 15.90
N GLY A 322 -7.54 -1.31 15.33
CA GLY A 322 -7.39 -1.01 13.91
C GLY A 322 -5.95 -0.84 13.41
N GLY A 323 -5.06 -1.81 13.64
CA GLY A 323 -3.66 -1.88 13.18
C GLY A 323 -2.75 -0.73 13.64
N GLY A 324 -3.27 0.23 14.39
CA GLY A 324 -2.52 1.32 14.98
C GLY A 324 -2.03 0.94 16.37
N ARG A 325 -0.77 1.28 16.68
CA ARG A 325 -0.24 1.22 18.05
C ARG A 325 -1.16 1.96 19.00
N ALA A 326 -1.37 1.41 20.20
CA ALA A 326 -2.13 2.10 21.24
C ALA A 326 -1.52 3.47 21.53
N LEU A 327 -2.36 4.47 21.79
CA LEU A 327 -1.91 5.78 22.25
C LEU A 327 -1.09 5.60 23.55
N PRO A 328 -0.04 6.40 23.79
CA PRO A 328 0.68 6.36 25.06
C PRO A 328 -0.27 6.48 26.26
N PHE A 329 0.08 5.88 27.38
CA PHE A 329 -0.78 5.84 28.57
C PHE A 329 -1.27 7.22 29.01
N GLY A 330 -0.41 8.24 28.95
CA GLY A 330 -0.77 9.60 29.36
C GLY A 330 -1.86 10.24 28.49
N ASP A 331 -2.04 9.76 27.26
CA ASP A 331 -3.09 10.20 26.33
C ASP A 331 -4.29 9.25 26.30
N THR A 332 -4.18 8.07 26.91
CA THR A 332 -5.24 7.06 26.92
C THR A 332 -6.25 7.36 28.04
N PRO A 333 -7.53 7.65 27.69
CA PRO A 333 -8.58 7.86 28.68
C PRO A 333 -8.74 6.65 29.61
N PRO A 334 -9.05 6.82 30.90
CA PRO A 334 -9.18 5.70 31.83
C PRO A 334 -10.13 4.58 31.37
N ALA A 335 -11.20 4.94 30.65
CA ALA A 335 -12.17 3.99 30.12
C ALA A 335 -11.62 3.10 28.97
N GLU A 336 -10.53 3.52 28.32
CA GLU A 336 -9.95 2.85 27.15
C GLU A 336 -8.69 2.03 27.47
N ARG A 337 -8.16 2.14 28.69
CA ARG A 337 -6.88 1.51 29.05
C ARG A 337 -6.90 -0.01 28.98
N GLU A 338 -7.99 -0.65 29.39
CA GLU A 338 -8.11 -2.11 29.26
C GLU A 338 -8.12 -2.56 27.80
N ARG A 339 -8.74 -1.76 26.91
CA ARG A 339 -8.72 -2.01 25.46
C ARG A 339 -7.32 -1.80 24.89
N ALA A 340 -6.64 -0.71 25.25
CA ALA A 340 -5.26 -0.44 24.84
C ALA A 340 -4.32 -1.59 25.25
N PHE A 341 -4.47 -2.12 26.47
CA PHE A 341 -3.74 -3.30 26.93
C PHE A 341 -3.98 -4.52 26.03
N VAL A 342 -5.25 -4.84 25.73
CA VAL A 342 -5.60 -6.00 24.90
C VAL A 342 -5.04 -5.84 23.48
N CYS A 343 -5.14 -4.63 22.90
CA CYS A 343 -4.58 -4.35 21.58
C CYS A 343 -3.06 -4.56 21.57
N GLU A 344 -2.33 -3.97 22.51
CA GLU A 344 -0.86 -4.10 22.56
C GLU A 344 -0.40 -5.53 22.89
N ALA A 345 -1.18 -6.29 23.66
CA ALA A 345 -0.90 -7.68 24.00
C ALA A 345 -1.10 -8.65 22.82
N VAL A 346 -1.91 -8.25 21.83
CA VAL A 346 -2.28 -9.08 20.65
C VAL A 346 -1.56 -8.62 19.38
N ASP A 347 -1.41 -7.31 19.16
CA ASP A 347 -0.91 -6.68 17.94
C ASP A 347 0.60 -6.34 18.02
N SER A 348 1.40 -7.24 18.60
CA SER A 348 2.84 -7.00 18.69
C SER A 348 3.50 -7.26 17.34
N SER A 349 3.40 -6.30 16.42
CA SER A 349 4.16 -6.24 15.16
C SER A 349 5.63 -6.65 15.38
N GLY A 350 5.99 -7.86 14.94
CA GLY A 350 7.35 -8.42 15.05
C GLY A 350 7.65 -9.32 16.25
N SER A 351 6.67 -9.60 17.12
CA SER A 351 6.75 -10.62 18.17
C SER A 351 5.54 -11.55 18.05
N PRO A 352 5.71 -12.88 18.17
CA PRO A 352 4.56 -13.78 18.18
C PRO A 352 3.61 -13.37 19.32
N PRO A 353 2.30 -13.23 19.05
CA PRO A 353 1.33 -12.91 20.08
C PRO A 353 1.46 -13.99 21.15
N LEU A 354 1.72 -13.54 22.38
CA LEU A 354 2.10 -14.49 23.43
C LEU A 354 0.95 -15.45 23.73
N MET A 355 -0.26 -14.94 23.63
CA MET A 355 -1.46 -15.72 23.80
C MET A 355 -1.93 -16.20 22.44
N GLY A 356 -2.04 -17.53 22.28
CA GLY A 356 -2.62 -18.10 21.07
C GLY A 356 -3.92 -17.40 20.72
N GLU A 357 -4.18 -17.23 19.43
CA GLU A 357 -5.29 -16.44 18.85
C GLU A 357 -6.68 -16.77 19.45
N HIS A 358 -6.78 -17.92 20.12
CA HIS A 358 -7.98 -18.46 20.73
C HIS A 358 -8.33 -17.91 22.13
N LEU A 359 -7.46 -17.15 22.80
CA LEU A 359 -7.77 -16.62 24.13
C LEU A 359 -8.79 -15.46 24.06
N SER A 360 -9.78 -15.48 24.95
CA SER A 360 -10.77 -14.39 25.08
C SER A 360 -10.15 -13.13 25.69
N ASP A 361 -10.67 -11.94 25.39
CA ASP A 361 -10.15 -10.68 25.95
C ASP A 361 -10.21 -10.66 27.49
N ARG A 362 -11.20 -11.33 28.08
CA ARG A 362 -11.27 -11.52 29.54
C ARG A 362 -10.12 -12.35 30.09
N ALA A 363 -9.70 -13.38 29.37
CA ALA A 363 -8.55 -14.20 29.75
C ALA A 363 -7.24 -13.40 29.63
N VAL A 364 -7.10 -12.61 28.55
CA VAL A 364 -5.96 -11.70 28.34
C VAL A 364 -5.87 -10.68 29.49
N LEU A 365 -6.98 -10.03 29.85
CA LEU A 365 -7.05 -9.08 30.95
C LEU A 365 -6.78 -9.73 32.32
N ALA A 366 -7.37 -10.90 32.59
CA ALA A 366 -7.15 -11.63 33.84
C ALA A 366 -5.67 -12.00 34.00
N TYR A 367 -5.04 -12.44 32.91
CA TYR A 367 -3.62 -12.73 32.90
C TYR A 367 -2.76 -11.46 33.09
N GLY A 368 -3.07 -10.37 32.40
CA GLY A 368 -2.39 -9.08 32.59
C GLY A 368 -2.45 -8.59 34.04
N ARG A 369 -3.59 -8.76 34.71
CA ARG A 369 -3.74 -8.45 36.14
C ARG A 369 -2.91 -9.40 37.03
N ALA A 370 -2.86 -10.69 36.71
CA ALA A 370 -1.98 -11.63 37.42
C ALA A 370 -0.49 -11.27 37.28
N LEU A 371 -0.08 -10.78 36.10
CA LEU A 371 1.27 -10.23 35.90
C LEU A 371 1.51 -8.96 36.72
N CYS A 372 0.54 -8.06 36.78
CA CYS A 372 0.60 -6.88 37.64
C CYS A 372 0.85 -7.26 39.10
N ASP A 373 0.18 -8.30 39.61
CA ASP A 373 0.33 -8.77 40.99
C ASP A 373 1.74 -9.26 41.30
N VAL A 374 2.47 -9.82 40.32
CA VAL A 374 3.83 -10.34 40.50
C VAL A 374 4.92 -9.40 39.99
N SER A 375 4.57 -8.34 39.26
CA SER A 375 5.54 -7.41 38.64
C SER A 375 6.45 -6.71 39.66
N HIS A 376 6.09 -6.71 40.94
CA HIS A 376 6.94 -6.18 42.00
C HIS A 376 8.10 -7.11 42.39
N LEU A 377 8.04 -8.38 42.02
CA LEU A 377 9.01 -9.42 42.38
C LEU A 377 10.18 -9.47 41.37
N PRO A 378 11.35 -10.00 41.77
CA PRO A 378 12.44 -10.26 40.84
C PRO A 378 12.00 -11.20 39.71
N GLU A 379 12.51 -11.00 38.50
CA GLU A 379 12.16 -11.81 37.32
C GLU A 379 12.38 -13.32 37.54
N ARG A 380 13.39 -13.68 38.34
CA ARG A 380 13.72 -15.07 38.71
C ARG A 380 12.77 -15.68 39.75
N ASP A 381 11.81 -14.94 40.29
CA ASP A 381 10.83 -15.48 41.24
C ASP A 381 10.02 -16.60 40.56
N PRO A 382 9.87 -17.77 41.19
CA PRO A 382 9.14 -18.91 40.62
C PRO A 382 7.71 -18.59 40.18
N ARG A 383 7.06 -17.59 40.77
CA ARG A 383 5.71 -17.14 40.42
C ARG A 383 5.71 -16.37 39.09
N VAL A 384 6.65 -15.44 38.92
CA VAL A 384 6.85 -14.71 37.66
C VAL A 384 7.19 -15.69 36.54
N GLN A 385 8.16 -16.57 36.78
CA GLN A 385 8.56 -17.61 35.81
C GLN A 385 7.45 -18.61 35.49
N ARG A 386 6.50 -18.84 36.41
CA ARG A 386 5.32 -19.68 36.12
C ARG A 386 4.36 -18.97 35.19
N LEU A 387 4.00 -17.73 35.48
CA LEU A 387 3.10 -16.93 34.63
C LEU A 387 3.69 -16.70 33.23
N LEU A 388 4.99 -16.41 33.14
CA LEU A 388 5.67 -16.26 31.84
C LEU A 388 5.71 -17.58 31.06
N ARG A 389 5.88 -18.73 31.73
CA ARG A 389 5.85 -20.05 31.07
C ARG A 389 4.45 -20.44 30.60
N GLU A 390 3.43 -20.23 31.43
CA GLU A 390 2.03 -20.48 31.06
C GLU A 390 1.65 -19.68 29.83
N ALA A 391 2.21 -18.49 29.69
CA ALA A 391 1.89 -17.60 28.60
C ALA A 391 2.76 -17.81 27.37
N ARG A 392 3.96 -18.40 27.46
CA ARG A 392 4.73 -18.83 26.29
C ARG A 392 4.15 -20.05 25.55
N GLY A 393 3.05 -20.63 26.04
CA GLY A 393 2.45 -21.83 25.45
C GLY A 393 3.28 -23.11 25.68
N ALA A 394 2.88 -24.19 25.03
CA ALA A 394 3.57 -25.48 25.14
C ALA A 394 4.99 -25.39 24.53
N PRO A 395 6.00 -26.06 25.11
CA PRO A 395 7.35 -26.08 24.56
C PRO A 395 7.35 -26.71 23.16
N GLY A 396 7.47 -25.87 22.13
CA GLY A 396 7.40 -26.27 20.72
C GLY A 396 7.12 -25.11 19.76
N ASP A 397 6.50 -24.02 20.24
CA ASP A 397 6.24 -22.84 19.42
C ASP A 397 7.50 -21.99 19.25
N ASP A 398 7.73 -21.54 18.01
CA ASP A 398 8.94 -20.84 17.51
C ASP A 398 9.27 -19.56 18.32
N ALA A 399 8.29 -19.04 19.08
CA ALA A 399 8.45 -17.94 20.02
C ALA A 399 9.58 -18.14 21.05
N SER A 400 9.84 -19.39 21.44
CA SER A 400 10.89 -19.74 22.41
C SER A 400 12.31 -19.50 21.89
N ARG A 401 12.50 -19.35 20.56
CA ARG A 401 13.83 -19.28 19.93
C ARG A 401 14.44 -17.88 19.92
N THR A 402 13.62 -16.83 20.05
CA THR A 402 14.08 -15.43 19.92
C THR A 402 14.57 -14.81 21.23
N GLY A 403 14.35 -15.46 22.38
CA GLY A 403 14.76 -14.94 23.69
C GLY A 403 14.08 -13.62 24.10
N ARG A 404 13.15 -13.08 23.31
CA ARG A 404 12.45 -11.83 23.61
C ARG A 404 11.39 -12.07 24.68
N GLU A 405 11.27 -11.11 25.60
CA GLU A 405 10.17 -11.07 26.56
C GLU A 405 8.83 -10.88 25.85
N PRO A 406 7.74 -11.46 26.40
CA PRO A 406 6.40 -11.22 25.91
C PRO A 406 6.02 -9.75 25.83
N ALA A 407 5.35 -9.34 24.75
CA ALA A 407 4.82 -7.98 24.64
C ALA A 407 3.88 -7.62 25.81
N SER A 408 3.04 -8.55 26.27
CA SER A 408 2.12 -8.36 27.40
C SER A 408 2.80 -8.29 28.78
N ALA A 409 4.06 -8.74 28.89
CA ALA A 409 4.85 -8.64 30.12
C ALA A 409 5.72 -7.38 30.15
N ARG A 410 5.81 -6.62 29.05
CA ARG A 410 6.56 -5.38 29.01
C ARG A 410 5.92 -4.36 29.95
N PRO A 411 6.73 -3.59 30.70
CA PRO A 411 6.23 -2.47 31.49
C PRO A 411 5.36 -1.50 30.66
N SER A 412 5.73 -1.24 29.41
CA SER A 412 5.00 -0.39 28.46
C SER A 412 3.56 -0.84 28.19
N THR A 413 3.28 -2.12 28.36
CA THR A 413 1.94 -2.71 28.16
C THR A 413 1.20 -2.81 29.50
N LEU A 414 1.87 -3.28 30.56
CA LEU A 414 1.25 -3.43 31.88
C LEU A 414 0.85 -2.09 32.52
N VAL A 415 1.47 -0.97 32.12
CA VAL A 415 1.12 0.37 32.60
C VAL A 415 -0.36 0.70 32.39
N TYR A 416 -1.00 0.16 31.35
CA TYR A 416 -2.43 0.37 31.10
C TYR A 416 -3.32 -0.29 32.16
N LEU A 417 -2.92 -1.44 32.73
CA LEU A 417 -3.70 -2.16 33.74
C LEU A 417 -3.35 -1.78 35.18
N CYS A 418 -2.07 -1.57 35.48
CA CYS A 418 -1.57 -1.32 36.83
C CYS A 418 -0.54 -0.18 36.90
N PRO A 419 -0.93 1.05 36.52
CA PRO A 419 -0.02 2.19 36.53
C PRO A 419 0.57 2.49 37.92
N GLN A 420 -0.12 2.15 39.01
CA GLN A 420 0.36 2.28 40.39
C GLN A 420 1.52 1.34 40.74
N VAL A 421 1.68 0.24 40.02
CA VAL A 421 2.77 -0.73 40.24
C VAL A 421 3.92 -0.47 39.29
N ILE A 422 3.61 -0.19 38.02
CA ILE A 422 4.61 0.05 36.97
C ILE A 422 5.19 1.47 37.06
N GLY A 423 4.34 2.48 37.26
CA GLY A 423 4.67 3.89 37.25
C GLY A 423 5.81 4.31 38.18
N PRO A 424 5.88 3.83 39.44
CA PRO A 424 7.01 4.15 40.33
C PRO A 424 8.38 3.71 39.82
N ARG A 425 8.45 2.67 38.96
CA ARG A 425 9.71 2.19 38.36
C ARG A 425 9.93 2.70 36.95
N HIS A 426 8.87 3.03 36.24
CA HIS A 426 8.89 3.51 34.86
C HIS A 426 8.03 4.77 34.72
N PRO A 427 8.43 5.89 35.36
CA PRO A 427 7.63 7.12 35.36
C PRO A 427 7.44 7.70 33.96
N ASP A 428 8.37 7.43 33.03
CA ASP A 428 8.29 7.89 31.64
C ASP A 428 7.08 7.32 30.90
N LEU A 429 6.64 6.11 31.25
CA LEU A 429 5.46 5.48 30.65
C LEU A 429 4.15 6.17 31.05
N LEU A 430 4.14 6.99 32.10
CA LEU A 430 2.94 7.71 32.51
C LEU A 430 2.74 9.04 31.77
N LYS A 431 3.74 9.47 31.01
CA LYS A 431 3.74 10.77 30.33
C LYS A 431 2.81 10.75 29.12
N SER A 432 2.18 11.89 28.86
CA SER A 432 1.50 12.10 27.58
C SER A 432 2.53 12.30 26.46
N THR A 433 2.12 12.11 25.22
CA THR A 433 2.91 12.38 24.02
C THR A 433 3.44 13.82 24.04
N ALA A 434 2.60 14.78 24.43
CA ALA A 434 2.98 16.18 24.54
C ALA A 434 4.08 16.41 25.60
N GLN A 435 4.00 15.73 26.75
CA GLN A 435 5.02 15.80 27.80
C GLN A 435 6.33 15.15 27.35
N PHE A 436 6.25 13.96 26.75
CA PHE A 436 7.41 13.26 26.20
C PHE A 436 8.15 14.13 25.19
N HIS A 437 7.45 14.73 24.23
CA HIS A 437 8.07 15.65 23.27
C HIS A 437 8.60 16.93 23.91
N ALA A 438 7.94 17.46 24.95
CA ALA A 438 8.44 18.65 25.64
C ALA A 438 9.76 18.36 26.38
N GLU A 439 9.85 17.22 27.05
CA GLU A 439 11.08 16.79 27.71
C GLU A 439 12.18 16.41 26.72
N GLU A 440 11.83 15.76 25.60
CA GLU A 440 12.80 15.46 24.54
C GLU A 440 13.37 16.75 23.97
N ARG A 441 12.54 17.76 23.67
CA ARG A 441 13.01 19.08 23.23
C ARG A 441 13.92 19.74 24.27
N GLU A 442 13.60 19.65 25.56
CA GLU A 442 14.44 20.21 26.62
C GLU A 442 15.76 19.44 26.76
N ARG A 443 15.73 18.11 26.67
CA ARG A 443 16.92 17.25 26.67
C ARG A 443 17.78 17.54 25.45
N GLN A 444 17.18 17.65 24.28
CA GLN A 444 17.84 18.01 23.04
C GLN A 444 18.48 19.40 23.13
N ALA A 445 17.75 20.41 23.61
CA ALA A 445 18.31 21.75 23.82
C ALA A 445 19.49 21.77 24.82
N ARG A 446 19.45 20.93 25.88
CA ARG A 446 20.59 20.76 26.78
C ARG A 446 21.79 20.12 26.10
N ARG A 447 21.58 19.10 25.26
CA ARG A 447 22.65 18.46 24.48
C ARG A 447 23.22 19.44 23.43
N ASP A 448 22.36 20.16 22.72
CA ASP A 448 22.78 21.19 21.76
C ASP A 448 23.64 22.27 22.42
N ALA A 449 23.31 22.65 23.66
CA ALA A 449 24.10 23.62 24.42
C ALA A 449 25.51 23.12 24.80
N THR A 450 25.78 21.82 24.79
CA THR A 450 27.14 21.28 24.99
C THR A 450 27.93 21.23 23.69
N CYS A 451 27.27 21.29 22.53
CA CYS A 451 27.91 21.24 21.24
C CYS A 451 28.35 22.64 20.78
N ALA A 452 29.67 22.79 20.57
CA ALA A 452 30.27 24.00 20.05
C ALA A 452 30.84 23.76 18.66
N ASP A 453 30.78 24.78 17.79
CA ASP A 453 31.45 24.76 16.49
C ASP A 453 32.97 24.54 16.69
N PRO A 454 33.54 23.43 16.19
CA PRO A 454 34.97 23.12 16.39
C PRO A 454 35.89 23.97 15.49
N TRP A 455 35.32 24.77 14.58
CA TRP A 455 36.05 25.70 13.71
C TRP A 455 35.31 27.05 13.53
N PRO A 456 35.17 27.85 14.60
CA PRO A 456 34.35 29.08 14.59
C PRO A 456 34.91 30.19 13.69
N ARG A 457 36.21 30.13 13.37
CA ARG A 457 36.86 31.08 12.46
C ARG A 457 36.56 30.79 10.98
N LEU A 458 36.07 29.60 10.63
CA LEU A 458 35.73 29.22 9.27
C LEU A 458 34.32 29.73 8.96
N ARG A 459 34.25 30.81 8.17
CA ARG A 459 33.00 31.42 7.73
C ARG A 459 32.33 30.57 6.66
N ALA A 460 31.14 30.06 6.96
CA ALA A 460 30.32 29.30 6.05
C ALA A 460 29.20 30.16 5.47
N VAL A 461 28.74 29.82 4.26
CA VAL A 461 27.53 30.41 3.65
C VAL A 461 26.31 29.99 4.45
N ARG A 462 26.28 28.72 4.88
CA ARG A 462 25.27 28.12 5.74
C ARG A 462 25.98 27.23 6.74
N GLN A 463 25.50 27.22 7.97
CA GLN A 463 26.02 26.34 9.01
C GLN A 463 24.93 25.97 10.01
N ALA A 464 25.06 24.79 10.58
CA ALA A 464 24.31 24.35 11.74
C ALA A 464 25.22 23.53 12.64
N THR A 465 25.01 23.65 13.95
CA THR A 465 25.70 22.87 14.98
C THR A 465 24.63 22.38 15.95
N GLY A 466 24.64 21.08 16.23
CA GLY A 466 23.69 20.44 17.14
C GLY A 466 24.22 19.10 17.67
N ALA A 467 23.58 18.60 18.70
CA ALA A 467 23.76 17.23 19.17
C ALA A 467 22.84 16.30 18.41
N HIS A 468 23.28 15.08 18.11
CA HIS A 468 22.41 14.05 17.54
C HIS A 468 22.47 12.78 18.38
N PRO A 469 21.31 12.19 18.72
CA PRO A 469 21.25 10.98 19.52
C PRO A 469 21.88 9.80 18.76
N THR A 470 22.43 8.86 19.50
CA THR A 470 22.90 7.58 18.95
C THR A 470 21.78 6.53 19.05
N ALA A 471 21.42 5.92 17.93
CA ALA A 471 20.47 4.81 17.86
C ALA A 471 21.16 3.49 18.22
N ASP A 472 20.67 2.75 19.22
CA ASP A 472 21.19 1.40 19.53
C ASP A 472 22.73 1.29 19.71
N GLY A 473 23.36 2.38 20.19
CA GLY A 473 24.81 2.44 20.40
C GLY A 473 25.65 2.68 19.15
N ASN A 474 25.02 2.93 18.00
CA ASN A 474 25.68 3.42 16.78
C ASN A 474 25.02 4.73 16.34
N ALA A 475 25.81 5.71 15.95
CA ALA A 475 25.27 6.89 15.28
C ALA A 475 25.64 6.84 13.82
N TYR A 476 24.71 7.18 12.94
CA TYR A 476 25.03 7.43 11.54
C TYR A 476 24.11 8.50 10.98
N TYR A 477 24.57 9.14 9.91
CA TYR A 477 23.77 10.09 9.16
C TYR A 477 24.14 10.02 7.69
N TYR A 478 23.17 10.39 6.86
CA TYR A 478 23.34 10.39 5.43
C TYR A 478 23.46 11.80 4.90
N LEU A 479 24.23 11.94 3.83
CA LEU A 479 24.33 13.16 3.04
C LEU A 479 23.89 12.83 1.61
N HIS A 480 22.80 13.43 1.18
CA HIS A 480 22.15 13.14 -0.08
C HIS A 480 22.32 14.28 -1.08
N GLY A 481 22.62 13.93 -2.32
CA GLY A 481 22.72 14.87 -3.42
C GLY A 481 21.38 15.34 -3.98
N ASP A 482 20.24 14.72 -3.68
CA ASP A 482 18.91 15.01 -4.24
C ASP A 482 17.83 14.35 -3.33
N ILE A 483 16.68 15.01 -3.08
CA ILE A 483 15.55 14.43 -2.28
C ILE A 483 14.55 13.67 -3.17
N GLU A 484 14.48 13.95 -4.48
CA GLU A 484 13.53 13.27 -5.37
C GLU A 484 13.85 11.77 -5.45
N GLY A 485 13.13 10.97 -4.64
CA GLY A 485 13.32 9.52 -4.47
C GLY A 485 13.81 9.06 -3.10
N ALA A 486 13.92 9.95 -2.09
CA ALA A 486 14.41 9.64 -0.73
C ALA A 486 13.69 8.45 -0.05
N ASP A 487 12.43 8.22 -0.39
CA ASP A 487 11.62 7.13 0.17
C ASP A 487 11.91 5.75 -0.48
N GLU A 488 12.85 5.68 -1.43
CA GLU A 488 13.09 4.53 -2.32
C GLU A 488 14.58 4.08 -2.38
N PHE A 489 15.38 4.43 -1.37
CA PHE A 489 16.80 4.02 -1.31
C PHE A 489 17.00 2.74 -0.50
N ASP A 490 17.84 1.86 -1.06
CA ASP A 490 18.35 0.66 -0.39
C ASP A 490 19.48 1.11 0.55
N ASP A 491 19.09 1.71 1.68
CA ASP A 491 19.95 2.28 2.74
C ASP A 491 21.09 1.35 3.19
N GLY A 492 21.02 0.06 2.84
CA GLY A 492 21.99 -0.96 3.23
C GLY A 492 23.40 -0.69 2.69
N ASP A 493 23.54 -0.33 1.41
CA ASP A 493 24.83 -0.42 0.73
C ASP A 493 25.84 0.64 1.18
N ALA A 494 25.41 1.90 1.29
CA ALA A 494 26.28 2.99 1.76
C ALA A 494 26.59 2.85 3.25
N LEU A 495 25.60 2.49 4.07
CA LEU A 495 25.76 2.31 5.51
C LEU A 495 26.63 1.10 5.86
N GLU A 496 26.43 -0.04 5.20
CA GLU A 496 27.25 -1.23 5.38
C GLU A 496 28.72 -0.92 5.06
N ARG A 497 28.98 -0.21 3.95
CA ARG A 497 30.33 0.27 3.61
C ARG A 497 30.87 1.24 4.68
N ALA A 498 30.05 2.14 5.21
CA ALA A 498 30.49 3.07 6.26
C ALA A 498 30.89 2.34 7.55
N PHE A 499 30.22 1.24 7.90
CA PHE A 499 30.62 0.38 9.01
C PHE A 499 31.86 -0.46 8.69
N ALA A 500 31.95 -1.01 7.47
CA ALA A 500 33.11 -1.81 7.04
C ALA A 500 34.40 -0.98 6.97
N ASP A 501 34.33 0.22 6.39
CA ASP A 501 35.43 1.18 6.30
C ASP A 501 35.64 1.95 7.60
N GLY A 502 34.66 1.87 8.52
CA GLY A 502 34.69 2.42 9.87
C GLY A 502 34.59 3.94 9.94
N LEU A 503 34.09 4.63 8.92
CA LEU A 503 33.71 6.05 9.05
C LEU A 503 32.74 6.51 7.97
N ILE A 504 33.00 6.18 6.70
CA ILE A 504 32.23 6.75 5.58
C ILE A 504 32.08 5.73 4.47
N GLY A 505 30.86 5.61 3.96
CA GLY A 505 30.51 4.78 2.83
C GLY A 505 29.81 5.64 1.79
N VAL A 506 30.11 5.39 0.52
CA VAL A 506 29.53 6.13 -0.60
C VAL A 506 28.87 5.12 -1.53
N ASP A 507 27.61 5.37 -1.89
CA ASP A 507 26.94 4.66 -2.96
C ASP A 507 26.16 5.65 -3.84
N GLY A 508 26.56 5.77 -5.11
CA GLY A 508 25.93 6.72 -6.03
C GLY A 508 25.99 8.19 -5.57
N ALA A 509 24.83 8.74 -5.20
CA ALA A 509 24.65 10.11 -4.72
C ALA A 509 24.45 10.20 -3.20
N GLU A 510 24.55 9.06 -2.52
CA GLU A 510 24.39 8.91 -1.09
C GLU A 510 25.75 8.73 -0.42
N THR A 511 25.87 9.29 0.77
CA THR A 511 27.04 9.13 1.62
C THR A 511 26.60 8.93 3.04
N ALA A 512 26.85 7.74 3.58
CA ALA A 512 26.62 7.42 4.97
C ALA A 512 27.89 7.71 5.77
N VAL A 513 27.75 8.36 6.92
CA VAL A 513 28.84 8.58 7.87
C VAL A 513 28.50 7.84 9.16
N SER A 514 29.36 6.92 9.59
CA SER A 514 29.23 6.20 10.85
C SER A 514 30.02 6.91 11.97
N SER A 515 29.45 6.91 13.16
CA SER A 515 30.07 7.34 14.41
C SER A 515 30.48 6.11 15.19
N GLN A 516 31.65 6.17 15.84
CA GLN A 516 32.16 5.07 16.68
C GLN A 516 31.90 5.32 18.16
N THR A 517 31.06 6.29 18.48
CA THR A 517 30.77 6.66 19.85
C THR A 517 29.77 5.69 20.49
N SER A 518 30.06 5.32 21.73
CA SER A 518 29.10 4.70 22.64
C SER A 518 28.44 5.74 23.56
N ALA A 519 28.76 7.02 23.38
CA ALA A 519 28.08 8.10 24.08
C ALA A 519 26.64 8.22 23.58
N GLU A 520 25.73 8.70 24.43
CA GLU A 520 24.30 8.88 24.11
C GLU A 520 24.04 9.82 22.91
N TYR A 521 24.97 10.72 22.62
CA TYR A 521 24.91 11.63 21.48
C TYR A 521 26.31 11.97 20.97
N PHE A 522 26.37 12.52 19.76
CA PHE A 522 27.56 13.15 19.18
C PHE A 522 27.26 14.59 18.77
N CYS A 523 28.28 15.43 18.73
CA CYS A 523 28.15 16.82 18.28
C CYS A 523 28.47 16.91 16.80
N LEU A 524 27.52 17.37 15.99
CA LEU A 524 27.70 17.57 14.55
C LEU A 524 27.70 19.04 14.22
N THR A 525 28.71 19.48 13.47
CA THR A 525 28.73 20.79 12.83
C THR A 525 28.80 20.59 11.32
N ALA A 526 27.82 21.11 10.60
CA ALA A 526 27.82 21.14 9.15
C ALA A 526 28.11 22.56 8.66
N LYS A 527 29.06 22.71 7.72
CA LYS A 527 29.43 24.00 7.11
C LYS A 527 29.45 23.93 5.59
N ALA A 528 28.67 24.80 4.94
CA ALA A 528 28.64 24.95 3.49
C ALA A 528 29.57 26.09 3.05
N LEU A 529 30.52 25.81 2.15
CA LEU A 529 31.51 26.78 1.67
C LEU A 529 31.47 26.92 0.15
N THR A 530 31.81 28.10 -0.35
CA THR A 530 31.96 28.36 -1.79
C THR A 530 33.27 27.81 -2.35
N SER A 531 34.27 27.59 -1.50
CA SER A 531 35.60 27.11 -1.88
C SER A 531 36.16 26.13 -0.85
N ALA A 532 37.10 25.28 -1.29
CA ALA A 532 37.78 24.32 -0.42
C ALA A 532 38.49 25.03 0.75
N PRO A 533 38.24 24.62 2.01
CA PRO A 533 38.95 25.17 3.16
C PRO A 533 40.36 24.54 3.27
N PRO A 534 41.31 25.20 3.94
CA PRO A 534 42.63 24.62 4.25
C PRO A 534 42.49 23.26 4.92
N LEU A 535 43.36 22.30 4.58
CA LEU A 535 43.35 20.99 5.22
C LEU A 535 43.85 21.11 6.67
N ARG A 536 43.02 20.71 7.63
CA ARG A 536 43.35 20.74 9.07
C ARG A 536 43.34 19.31 9.61
N LEU A 537 44.54 18.74 9.78
CA LEU A 537 44.72 17.41 10.37
C LEU A 537 45.02 17.47 11.88
N LYS A 538 45.60 18.59 12.35
CA LYS A 538 45.99 18.73 13.76
C LYS A 538 44.73 18.79 14.65
N GLY A 539 44.64 17.84 15.58
CA GLY A 539 43.57 17.75 16.56
C GLY A 539 42.31 17.05 16.06
N TRP A 540 42.40 16.31 14.95
CA TRP A 540 41.37 15.42 14.43
C TRP A 540 41.93 14.00 14.35
N ASP A 541 41.10 13.01 14.67
CA ASP A 541 41.50 11.60 14.66
C ASP A 541 41.40 11.02 13.24
N ARG A 542 40.33 11.39 12.52
CA ARG A 542 40.12 10.99 11.13
C ARG A 542 39.64 12.18 10.31
N VAL A 543 40.13 12.25 9.08
CA VAL A 543 39.66 13.23 8.09
C VAL A 543 39.53 12.52 6.75
N VAL A 544 38.31 12.51 6.20
CA VAL A 544 38.01 11.87 4.92
C VAL A 544 37.27 12.86 4.03
N GLU A 545 37.58 12.84 2.75
CA GLU A 545 36.94 13.68 1.76
C GLU A 545 36.37 12.84 0.62
N VAL A 546 35.07 12.94 0.38
CA VAL A 546 34.35 12.23 -0.69
C VAL A 546 33.68 13.20 -1.64
N GLY A 547 33.35 12.75 -2.84
CA GLY A 547 32.60 13.56 -3.81
C GLY A 547 31.17 13.08 -3.94
N VAL A 548 30.22 13.97 -3.65
CA VAL A 548 28.78 13.71 -3.72
C VAL A 548 28.20 14.45 -4.93
N PRO A 549 27.69 13.74 -5.96
CA PRO A 549 26.98 14.37 -7.05
C PRO A 549 25.58 14.83 -6.60
N SER A 550 25.20 16.06 -6.97
CA SER A 550 23.85 16.62 -6.76
C SER A 550 23.29 17.13 -8.08
N ARG A 551 22.15 16.60 -8.53
CA ARG A 551 21.55 16.91 -9.84
C ARG A 551 20.60 18.10 -9.78
N ALA A 552 19.84 18.23 -8.71
CA ALA A 552 18.94 19.34 -8.40
C ALA A 552 19.69 20.53 -7.80
N GLY A 553 20.90 20.29 -7.27
CA GLY A 553 21.72 21.34 -6.69
C GLY A 553 21.39 21.64 -5.24
N SER A 554 21.08 20.59 -4.49
CA SER A 554 20.74 20.59 -3.08
C SER A 554 21.47 19.46 -2.36
N ILE A 555 21.94 19.68 -1.13
CA ILE A 555 22.55 18.64 -0.31
C ILE A 555 21.94 18.65 1.08
N TYR A 556 21.32 17.56 1.49
CA TYR A 556 20.65 17.47 2.78
C TYR A 556 21.29 16.41 3.67
N GLY A 557 21.32 16.69 4.97
CA GLY A 557 21.62 15.70 5.99
C GLY A 557 20.32 15.01 6.41
N ALA A 558 20.29 13.68 6.37
CA ALA A 558 19.17 12.89 6.88
C ALA A 558 19.63 12.03 8.06
N PHE A 559 18.79 12.00 9.09
CA PHE A 559 18.98 11.21 10.31
C PHE A 559 17.79 10.27 10.41
N PRO A 560 18.00 8.95 10.46
CA PRO A 560 16.90 7.98 10.45
C PRO A 560 15.89 8.16 11.59
N GLU A 561 16.32 8.75 12.71
CA GLU A 561 15.52 8.86 13.94
C GLU A 561 15.27 10.30 14.40
N ASP A 562 15.78 11.30 13.67
CA ASP A 562 15.75 12.70 14.10
C ASP A 562 15.13 13.58 13.01
N GLU A 563 14.09 14.32 13.40
CA GLU A 563 13.43 15.33 12.56
C GLU A 563 14.29 16.59 12.40
N THR A 564 15.49 16.64 12.99
CA THR A 564 16.40 17.78 12.87
C THR A 564 16.95 17.87 11.44
N GLU A 565 16.33 18.74 10.65
CA GLU A 565 16.77 19.06 9.30
C GLU A 565 18.01 19.97 9.31
N PHE A 566 19.09 19.51 8.69
CA PHE A 566 20.20 20.41 8.34
C PHE A 566 19.78 21.34 7.20
N PRO A 567 20.25 22.60 7.19
CA PRO A 567 20.01 23.46 6.04
C PRO A 567 20.62 22.82 4.80
N ASP A 568 20.03 23.08 3.63
CA ASP A 568 20.62 22.71 2.35
C ASP A 568 22.09 23.17 2.29
N MET A 569 22.99 22.22 2.12
CA MET A 569 24.44 22.40 2.14
C MET A 569 25.02 22.72 0.76
N ALA A 570 24.20 22.69 -0.29
CA ALA A 570 24.62 23.08 -1.63
C ALA A 570 24.81 24.60 -1.72
N THR A 571 26.03 25.02 -2.09
CA THR A 571 26.36 26.45 -2.21
C THR A 571 26.11 27.02 -3.60
N SER A 572 25.90 26.18 -4.62
CA SER A 572 25.79 26.66 -6.00
C SER A 572 25.14 25.66 -6.95
N GLY A 573 23.83 25.42 -6.83
CA GLY A 573 23.06 24.65 -7.83
C GLY A 573 23.65 23.27 -8.20
N PRO A 574 23.24 22.68 -9.33
CA PRO A 574 23.65 21.34 -9.74
C PRO A 574 25.17 21.18 -9.91
N GLY A 575 25.72 20.05 -9.48
CA GLY A 575 27.12 19.71 -9.67
C GLY A 575 27.69 18.70 -8.68
N ILE A 576 29.01 18.54 -8.70
CA ILE A 576 29.72 17.71 -7.74
C ILE A 576 30.16 18.58 -6.56
N TYR A 577 29.84 18.13 -5.36
CA TYR A 577 30.30 18.70 -4.12
C TYR A 577 31.31 17.77 -3.46
N ARG A 578 32.26 18.35 -2.73
CA ARG A 578 33.17 17.63 -1.86
C ARG A 578 32.65 17.75 -0.46
N VAL A 579 32.52 16.61 0.19
CA VAL A 579 32.14 16.49 1.59
C VAL A 579 33.39 16.04 2.32
N ARG A 580 33.92 16.90 3.18
CA ARG A 580 35.03 16.58 4.07
C ARG A 580 34.50 16.37 5.49
N VAL A 581 34.62 15.15 5.98
CA VAL A 581 34.22 14.74 7.32
C VAL A 581 35.46 14.69 8.20
N HIS A 582 35.43 15.44 9.29
CA HIS A 582 36.42 15.36 10.36
C HIS A 582 35.76 14.75 11.58
N THR A 583 36.38 13.74 12.20
CA THR A 583 35.93 13.17 13.46
C THR A 583 37.03 13.17 14.51
N ARG A 584 36.64 13.41 15.76
CA ARG A 584 37.52 13.28 16.92
C ARG A 584 36.76 12.93 18.18
N ARG A 585 37.45 12.31 19.13
CA ARG A 585 36.93 12.11 20.50
C ARG A 585 37.76 12.92 21.50
N ASN A 586 37.10 13.75 22.30
CA ASN A 586 37.74 14.54 23.34
C ASN A 586 37.54 13.88 24.72
N GLY A 587 38.42 12.96 25.08
CA GLY A 587 38.35 12.22 26.35
C GLY A 587 37.07 11.38 26.44
N ASP A 588 36.36 11.49 27.56
CA ASP A 588 35.08 10.81 27.80
C ASP A 588 33.86 11.62 27.29
N GLY A 589 34.10 12.74 26.61
CA GLY A 589 33.05 13.58 26.03
C GLY A 589 32.43 12.98 24.76
N PRO A 590 31.35 13.60 24.24
CA PRO A 590 30.73 13.18 22.99
C PRO A 590 31.74 13.28 21.84
N GLU A 591 31.60 12.39 20.86
CA GLU A 591 32.36 12.47 19.62
C GLU A 591 31.96 13.74 18.86
N GLU A 592 32.94 14.41 18.27
CA GLU A 592 32.72 15.62 17.50
C GLU A 592 32.93 15.35 16.01
N HIS A 593 31.92 15.70 15.22
CA HIS A 593 31.89 15.60 13.77
C HIS A 593 31.85 17.01 13.18
N LEU A 594 32.77 17.30 12.26
CA LEU A 594 32.72 18.49 11.42
C LEU A 594 32.62 18.06 9.96
N VAL A 595 31.46 18.33 9.37
CA VAL A 595 31.16 18.10 7.97
C VAL A 595 31.29 19.42 7.22
N VAL A 596 32.17 19.44 6.22
CA VAL A 596 32.37 20.62 5.39
C VAL A 596 32.04 20.28 3.95
N VAL A 597 31.04 20.97 3.39
CA VAL A 597 30.55 20.79 2.03
C VAL A 597 31.01 21.97 1.18
N PHE A 598 31.68 21.71 0.07
CA PHE A 598 32.15 22.74 -0.86
C PHE A 598 32.15 22.27 -2.30
N ARG A 599 32.18 23.20 -3.25
CA ARG A 599 32.25 22.85 -4.68
C ARG A 599 33.53 22.09 -5.01
N GLY A 600 33.41 21.01 -5.78
CA GLY A 600 34.56 20.34 -6.35
C GLY A 600 34.29 19.66 -7.68
N ARG A 601 35.21 18.77 -8.07
CA ARG A 601 35.20 18.11 -9.39
C ARG A 601 35.43 16.61 -9.34
N SER A 602 35.91 16.09 -8.21
CA SER A 602 36.26 14.67 -8.05
C SER A 602 35.21 13.93 -7.24
N ARG A 603 34.95 12.67 -7.62
CA ARG A 603 34.17 11.70 -6.86
C ARG A 603 35.02 10.81 -5.94
N GLU A 604 36.34 10.90 -6.04
CA GLU A 604 37.26 10.02 -5.34
C GLU A 604 37.20 10.20 -3.82
N THR A 605 37.19 9.09 -3.10
CA THR A 605 37.34 9.08 -1.64
C THR A 605 38.82 9.23 -1.29
N VAL A 606 39.15 10.30 -0.57
CA VAL A 606 40.52 10.62 -0.15
C VAL A 606 40.61 10.55 1.37
N TRP A 607 41.43 9.63 1.86
CA TRP A 607 41.74 9.49 3.27
C TRP A 607 42.97 10.32 3.63
N HIS A 608 42.82 11.29 4.52
CA HIS A 608 43.93 12.11 4.97
C HIS A 608 44.51 11.53 6.27
N ARG A 609 45.74 11.02 6.19
CA ARG A 609 46.51 10.55 7.34
C ARG A 609 47.46 11.64 7.81
N ARG A 610 47.74 11.65 9.12
CA ARG A 610 48.66 12.59 9.76
C ARG A 610 50.11 12.30 9.41
#